data_AF-A0A7V7F1T6-F1
#
_entry.id   AF-A0A7V7F1T6-F1
#
_cell.length_a   1.000
_cell.length_b   1.000
_cell.length_c   1.000
_cell.angle_alpha   90.00
_cell.angle_beta   90.00
_cell.angle_gamma   90.00
#
_symmetry.space_group_name_H-M   'P 1'
#
loop_
_entity.id
_entity.type
_entity.pdbx_description
1 polymer ?
#
loop_
_entity_poly.entity_id
_entity_poly.type
_entity_poly.pdbx_seq_one_letter_code
_entity_poly.pdbx_strand_id
1 'polypeptide(L)'
;MKKYRLLINGQNFLIESDGKPRKHGFYQNFFIEAANPKQAELIVTSRLWHDKELTKITLNKKKDPPRIKLCTFWELDILNYVGKLNTDRNFYLEKRWWQFWK
;
A
#
# COMPACT_ATOMS: atom_id res chain seq x y z
N MET A 1 17.96 7.31 14.61
CA MET A 1 16.68 6.67 14.22
C MET A 1 17.00 5.42 13.45
N LYS A 2 16.14 4.40 13.51
CA LYS A 2 16.32 3.15 12.77
C LYS A 2 15.68 3.28 11.38
N LYS A 3 16.19 2.51 10.42
CA LYS A 3 15.72 2.51 9.03
C LYS A 3 14.92 1.25 8.78
N TYR A 4 13.80 1.40 8.11
CA TYR A 4 12.88 0.30 7.88
C TYR A 4 12.45 0.22 6.42
N ARG A 5 12.35 -1.01 5.91
CA ARG A 5 11.62 -1.34 4.70
C ARG A 5 10.32 -2.03 5.08
N LEU A 6 9.20 -1.44 4.69
CA LEU A 6 7.86 -1.98 4.88
C LEU A 6 7.30 -2.37 3.52
N LEU A 7 6.75 -3.57 3.42
CA LEU A 7 5.91 -3.96 2.29
C LEU A 7 4.46 -3.87 2.73
N ILE A 8 3.70 -2.99 2.10
CA ILE A 8 2.27 -2.83 2.36
C ILE A 8 1.47 -3.51 1.26
N ASN A 9 0.37 -4.16 1.66
CA ASN A 9 -0.70 -4.57 0.78
C ASN A 9 -1.94 -3.70 1.03
N GLY A 10 -2.27 -2.88 0.05
CA GLY A 10 -3.56 -2.21 -0.02
C GLY A 10 -4.59 -3.15 -0.65
N GLN A 11 -5.72 -3.37 0.02
CA GLN A 11 -6.77 -4.27 -0.43
C GLN A 11 -8.10 -3.55 -0.57
N ASN A 12 -9.00 -4.12 -1.35
CA ASN A 12 -10.36 -3.65 -1.53
C ASN A 12 -10.45 -2.23 -2.13
N PHE A 13 -9.53 -1.85 -3.00
CA PHE A 13 -9.59 -0.56 -3.70
C PHE A 13 -10.44 -0.71 -4.96
N LEU A 14 -11.63 -0.10 -4.97
CA LEU A 14 -12.47 0.00 -6.15
C LEU A 14 -11.92 1.12 -7.03
N ILE A 15 -11.30 0.79 -8.14
CA ILE A 15 -10.70 1.76 -9.08
C ILE A 15 -11.22 1.50 -10.49
N GLU A 16 -11.15 2.51 -11.35
CA GLU A 16 -11.48 2.33 -12.77
C GLU A 16 -10.33 1.61 -13.49
N SER A 17 -10.65 0.53 -14.19
CA SER A 17 -9.70 -0.28 -14.96
C SER A 17 -10.42 -0.85 -16.18
N ASP A 18 -9.83 -0.67 -17.37
CA ASP A 18 -10.47 -0.99 -18.67
C ASP A 18 -11.86 -0.36 -18.84
N GLY A 19 -12.05 0.88 -18.38
CA GLY A 19 -13.32 1.60 -18.45
C GLY A 19 -14.44 1.05 -17.55
N LYS A 20 -14.11 0.16 -16.60
CA LYS A 20 -15.08 -0.40 -15.63
C LYS A 20 -14.54 -0.33 -14.20
N PRO A 21 -15.38 -0.03 -13.20
CA PRO A 21 -14.98 -0.14 -11.80
C PRO A 21 -14.68 -1.60 -11.44
N ARG A 22 -13.46 -1.87 -10.95
CA ARG A 22 -13.02 -3.19 -10.51
C ARG A 22 -12.32 -3.09 -9.16
N LYS A 23 -12.41 -4.16 -8.36
CA LYS A 23 -11.64 -4.25 -7.12
C LYS A 23 -10.22 -4.65 -7.44
N HIS A 24 -9.28 -3.83 -6.99
CA HIS A 24 -7.87 -4.07 -7.07
C HIS A 24 -7.28 -4.03 -5.66
N GLY A 25 -6.17 -4.73 -5.50
CA GLY A 25 -5.22 -4.48 -4.44
C GLY A 25 -3.93 -3.96 -5.03
N PHE A 26 -2.98 -3.60 -4.18
CA PHE A 26 -1.65 -3.22 -4.60
C PHE A 26 -0.60 -3.58 -3.57
N TYR A 27 0.62 -3.77 -4.05
CA TYR A 27 1.81 -3.83 -3.22
C TYR A 27 2.64 -2.56 -3.41
N GLN A 28 3.12 -2.01 -2.30
CA GLN A 28 4.02 -0.86 -2.31
C GLN A 28 5.08 -1.02 -1.23
N ASN A 29 6.35 -0.84 -1.62
CA ASN A 29 7.44 -0.75 -0.65
C ASN A 29 7.49 0.66 -0.06
N PHE A 30 7.83 0.78 1.21
CA PHE A 30 8.15 2.05 1.84
C PHE A 30 9.48 1.93 2.54
N PHE A 31 10.37 2.90 2.31
CA PHE A 31 11.61 3.04 3.05
C PHE A 31 11.47 4.28 3.92
N ILE A 32 11.60 4.13 5.24
CA ILE A 32 11.40 5.23 6.18
C ILE A 32 12.35 5.13 7.38
N GLU A 33 12.58 6.28 8.00
CA GLU A 33 13.26 6.40 9.29
C GLU A 33 12.22 6.56 10.40
N ALA A 34 12.35 5.79 11.48
CA ALA A 34 11.48 5.90 12.65
C ALA A 34 12.21 5.46 13.92
N ALA A 35 11.66 5.78 15.10
CA ALA A 35 12.25 5.36 16.37
C ALA A 35 12.04 3.86 16.63
N ASN A 36 10.92 3.30 16.16
CA ASN A 36 10.55 1.90 16.37
C ASN A 36 9.60 1.39 15.27
N PRO A 37 9.39 0.07 15.16
CA PRO A 37 8.52 -0.54 14.14
C PRO A 37 7.08 -0.01 14.12
N LYS A 38 6.50 0.23 15.29
CA LYS A 38 5.11 0.71 15.42
C LYS A 38 4.95 2.12 14.87
N GLN A 39 5.91 3.00 15.15
CA GLN A 39 5.94 4.34 14.58
C GLN A 39 6.13 4.29 13.06
N ALA A 40 6.95 3.37 12.57
CA ALA A 40 7.19 3.18 11.16
C ALA A 40 5.88 2.83 10.41
N GLU A 41 5.12 1.87 10.94
CA GLU A 41 3.83 1.47 10.40
C GLU A 41 2.80 2.63 10.40
N LEU A 42 2.74 3.40 11.49
CA LEU A 42 1.84 4.56 11.59
C LEU A 42 2.15 5.63 10.54
N ILE A 43 3.44 5.93 10.31
CA ILE A 43 3.87 6.90 9.30
C ILE A 43 3.43 6.45 7.91
N VAL A 44 3.70 5.19 7.55
CA VAL A 44 3.35 4.64 6.23
C VAL A 44 1.84 4.59 6.03
N THR A 45 1.11 4.12 7.03
CA THR A 45 -0.36 4.03 6.98
C THR A 45 -0.98 5.41 6.84
N SER A 46 -0.52 6.39 7.62
CA SER A 46 -0.96 7.79 7.49
C SER A 46 -0.65 8.37 6.10
N ARG A 47 0.56 8.11 5.57
CA ARG A 47 0.95 8.57 4.22
C ARG A 47 0.04 8.02 3.13
N LEU A 48 -0.37 6.76 3.24
CA LEU A 48 -1.30 6.13 2.29
C LEU A 48 -2.72 6.70 2.41
N TRP A 49 -3.23 6.92 3.62
CA TRP A 49 -4.56 7.51 3.81
C TRP A 49 -4.66 8.96 3.32
N HIS A 50 -3.55 9.70 3.33
CA HIS A 50 -3.47 11.07 2.84
C HIS A 50 -2.86 11.17 1.42
N ASP A 51 -2.65 10.04 0.74
CA ASP A 51 -2.16 10.02 -0.63
C ASP A 51 -3.29 10.54 -1.55
N LYS A 52 -3.07 11.73 -2.12
CA LYS A 52 -4.04 12.41 -3.00
C LYS A 52 -4.31 11.61 -4.27
N GLU A 53 -3.30 10.97 -4.84
CA GLU A 53 -3.45 10.18 -6.07
C GLU A 53 -4.26 8.92 -5.76
N LEU A 54 -3.95 8.23 -4.66
CA LEU A 54 -4.71 7.05 -4.24
C LEU A 54 -6.17 7.41 -3.92
N THR A 55 -6.39 8.52 -3.21
CA THR A 55 -7.73 9.01 -2.87
C THR A 55 -8.53 9.36 -4.12
N LYS A 56 -7.90 10.01 -5.11
CA LYS A 56 -8.54 10.44 -6.36
C LYS A 56 -9.03 9.28 -7.21
N ILE A 57 -8.26 8.19 -7.28
CA ILE A 57 -8.63 7.01 -8.09
C ILE A 57 -9.60 6.06 -7.37
N THR A 58 -9.78 6.22 -6.05
CA THR A 58 -10.57 5.30 -5.23
C THR A 58 -12.06 5.67 -5.25
N LEU A 59 -12.89 4.75 -5.72
CA LEU A 59 -14.34 4.91 -5.88
C LEU A 59 -15.16 4.20 -4.79
N ASN A 60 -14.50 3.77 -3.70
CA ASN A 60 -15.14 3.04 -2.61
C ASN A 60 -16.26 3.86 -1.95
N LYS A 61 -17.37 3.20 -1.64
CA LYS A 61 -18.43 3.74 -0.78
C LYS A 61 -18.04 3.56 0.68
N LYS A 62 -18.53 4.42 1.57
CA LYS A 62 -18.28 4.35 3.03
C LYS A 62 -18.59 2.97 3.65
N LYS A 63 -19.57 2.25 3.10
CA LYS A 63 -19.97 0.90 3.57
C LYS A 63 -18.98 -0.22 3.24
N ASP A 64 -18.03 0.02 2.34
CA ASP A 64 -17.06 -0.97 1.87
C ASP A 64 -15.69 -0.29 1.69
N PRO A 65 -15.03 0.12 2.79
CA PRO A 65 -13.80 0.92 2.72
C PRO A 65 -12.60 0.08 2.25
N PRO A 66 -11.58 0.71 1.63
CA PRO A 66 -10.29 0.07 1.40
C PRO A 66 -9.64 -0.38 2.70
N ARG A 67 -8.70 -1.31 2.60
CA ARG A 67 -7.95 -1.84 3.74
C ARG A 67 -6.45 -1.74 3.47
N ILE A 68 -5.67 -1.53 4.51
CA ILE A 68 -4.21 -1.48 4.44
C ILE A 68 -3.69 -2.55 5.40
N LYS A 69 -2.79 -3.41 4.91
CA LYS A 69 -2.17 -4.46 5.70
C LYS A 69 -0.65 -4.40 5.56
N LEU A 70 0.07 -4.46 6.67
CA LEU A 70 1.50 -4.69 6.67
C LEU A 70 1.79 -6.16 6.31
N CYS A 71 2.51 -6.39 5.22
CA CYS A 71 2.90 -7.73 4.77
C CYS A 71 4.26 -8.14 5.30
N THR A 72 5.23 -7.24 5.26
CA THR A 72 6.60 -7.56 5.68
C THR A 72 7.29 -6.33 6.24
N PHE A 73 8.19 -6.58 7.18
CA PHE A 73 8.93 -5.56 7.89
C PHE A 73 10.40 -5.97 7.99
N TRP A 74 11.31 -5.08 7.60
CA TRP A 74 12.75 -5.30 7.69
C TRP A 74 13.42 -4.06 8.29
N GLU A 75 14.22 -4.26 9.34
CA GLU A 75 15.18 -3.25 9.79
C GLU A 75 16.40 -3.27 8.87
N LEU A 76 16.89 -2.09 8.49
CA LEU A 76 18.00 -1.93 7.55
C LEU A 76 19.19 -1.29 8.27
N ASP A 77 20.29 -2.01 8.38
CA ASP A 77 21.50 -1.52 9.06
C ASP A 77 22.40 -0.65 8.17
N ILE A 78 22.31 -0.77 6.84
CA ILE A 78 23.36 -0.30 5.91
C ILE A 78 22.88 0.87 5.00
N LEU A 79 21.58 1.19 5.01
CA LEU A 79 21.06 2.16 4.06
C LEU A 79 21.46 3.59 4.47
N ASN A 80 22.40 4.25 3.79
CA ASN A 80 22.84 5.60 4.19
C ASN A 80 21.80 6.69 3.87
N TYR A 81 20.97 6.51 2.84
CA TYR A 81 19.99 7.50 2.40
C TYR A 81 18.66 6.85 2.00
N VAL A 82 17.58 7.28 2.64
CA VAL A 82 16.21 6.74 2.45
C VAL A 82 15.36 7.64 1.53
N GLY A 83 15.77 8.88 1.29
CA GLY A 83 14.91 9.95 0.77
C GLY A 83 14.42 9.84 -0.68
N LYS A 84 14.91 8.90 -1.49
CA LYS A 84 14.58 8.81 -2.94
C LYS A 84 14.54 7.39 -3.53
N LEU A 85 14.25 6.37 -2.73
CA LEU A 85 13.94 5.07 -3.35
C LEU A 85 12.55 5.18 -3.99
N ASN A 86 12.46 4.94 -5.30
CA ASN A 86 11.17 4.90 -5.99
C ASN A 86 10.32 3.78 -5.40
N THR A 87 9.25 4.18 -4.74
CA THR A 87 8.28 3.29 -4.12
C THR A 87 7.11 3.09 -5.08
N ASP A 88 7.37 2.42 -6.19
CA ASP A 88 6.34 2.15 -7.19
C ASP A 88 5.22 1.30 -6.59
N ARG A 89 4.00 1.57 -7.05
CA ARG A 89 2.78 0.88 -6.62
C ARG A 89 2.39 -0.13 -7.69
N ASN A 90 2.43 -1.40 -7.34
CA ASN A 90 2.09 -2.49 -8.24
C ASN A 90 0.67 -2.98 -7.95
N PHE A 91 -0.27 -2.69 -8.85
CA PHE A 91 -1.67 -3.11 -8.71
C PHE A 91 -1.87 -4.55 -9.19
N TYR A 92 -2.77 -5.26 -8.51
CA TYR A 92 -3.26 -6.58 -8.90
C TYR A 92 -4.79 -6.60 -8.86
N LEU A 93 -5.41 -7.40 -9.73
CA LEU A 93 -6.86 -7.57 -9.71
C LEU A 93 -7.26 -8.43 -8.50
N GLU A 94 -8.17 -7.95 -7.66
CA GLU A 94 -8.74 -8.75 -6.58
C GLU A 94 -9.80 -9.70 -7.15
N LYS A 95 -9.32 -10.84 -7.65
CA LYS A 95 -10.18 -11.94 -8.06
C LYS A 95 -10.66 -12.70 -6.83
N ARG A 96 -11.94 -13.06 -6.82
CA ARG A 96 -12.47 -14.06 -5.91
C ARG A 96 -12.02 -15.45 -6.38
N TRP A 97 -11.88 -16.40 -5.44
CA TRP A 97 -11.33 -17.74 -5.72
C TRP A 97 -12.03 -18.48 -6.87
N TRP A 98 -13.33 -18.25 -7.08
CA TRP A 98 -14.10 -18.84 -8.18
C TRP A 98 -13.89 -18.17 -9.55
N GLN A 99 -13.25 -17.00 -9.62
CA GLN A 99 -12.94 -16.29 -10.87
C GLN A 99 -11.63 -16.75 -11.52
N PHE A 100 -10.94 -17.72 -10.93
CA PHE A 100 -9.72 -18.32 -11.47
C PHE A 100 -9.99 -19.56 -12.34
N TRP A 101 -11.21 -20.10 -12.32
CA TRP A 101 -11.60 -21.35 -13.00
C TRP A 101 -12.52 -21.12 -14.21
N LYS A 102 -12.54 -19.89 -14.75
CA LYS A 102 -13.18 -19.53 -16.01
C LYS A 102 -12.11 -19.09 -16.99
#